data_AF-A0A970QAI5-F1
#
_entry.id   AF-A0A970QAI5-F1
#
_cell.length_a   1.000
_cell.length_b   1.000
_cell.length_c   1.000
_cell.angle_alpha   90.00
_cell.angle_beta   90.00
_cell.angle_gamma   90.00
#
_symmetry.space_group_name_H-M   'P 1'
#
loop_
_entity.id
_entity.type
_entity.pdbx_description
1 polymer ?
#
loop_
_entity_poly.entity_id
_entity_poly.type
_entity_poly.pdbx_seq_one_letter_code
_entity_poly.pdbx_strand_id
1 'polypeptide(L)'
;MKKSLSRLIVGLFIAALCYGVSLVALSQADQIRQAEEREEILYLPNEKLLTHFTGGFNTVIADLLWLNCIQYTAREHRGARHFTWLEAMLTTSTRLDPYFIDVYRLGSIFLAALRADADASLNLIHAGMQLNPHSWHLPYEAAMVYLMNKREEPDARLMAALYLSAAISTGKAPGGIANLTAKLQDEFSLTEIERDSWLEMLNSDDSFLRELAERKLIEIELRKVCSQLNEIVGLFNEQQGKGAESLDDLITAGLVKAIPEDPLGGSFFLGSDGIVYNTTLLNDIVIRERNPIINALDDYNSEQGQWPPDLESLVVSHHLKEIPKHPYPDRSWHYDPVTGEVE
;
A
#
# COMPACT_ATOMS: atom_id res chain seq x y z
N MET A 1 -70.82 5.75 -28.81
CA MET A 1 -70.23 4.98 -27.68
C MET A 1 -69.63 3.62 -28.08
N LYS A 2 -70.33 2.73 -28.82
CA LYS A 2 -69.81 1.37 -29.14
C LYS A 2 -68.43 1.29 -29.82
N LYS A 3 -68.10 2.22 -30.74
CA LYS A 3 -66.78 2.25 -31.43
C LYS A 3 -65.60 2.66 -30.52
N SER A 4 -65.86 3.40 -29.45
CA SER A 4 -64.83 3.79 -28.48
C SER A 4 -64.47 2.63 -27.57
N LEU A 5 -65.49 1.84 -27.17
CA LEU A 5 -65.31 0.69 -26.30
C LEU A 5 -64.55 -0.45 -27.00
N SER A 6 -64.80 -0.69 -28.30
CA SER A 6 -64.06 -1.73 -29.03
C SER A 6 -62.59 -1.38 -29.24
N ARG A 7 -62.24 -0.10 -29.41
CA ARG A 7 -60.84 0.35 -29.51
C ARG A 7 -60.09 0.19 -28.20
N LEU A 8 -60.77 0.43 -27.08
CA LEU A 8 -60.22 0.25 -25.73
C LEU A 8 -59.95 -1.23 -25.42
N ILE A 9 -60.88 -2.11 -25.80
CA ILE A 9 -60.71 -3.57 -25.65
C ILE A 9 -59.56 -4.08 -26.52
N VAL A 10 -59.45 -3.63 -27.76
CA VAL A 10 -58.33 -4.01 -28.65
C VAL A 10 -56.99 -3.51 -28.09
N GLY A 11 -56.94 -2.27 -27.57
CA GLY A 11 -55.74 -1.74 -26.94
C GLY A 11 -55.30 -2.55 -25.71
N LEU A 12 -56.23 -2.95 -24.86
CA LEU A 12 -55.97 -3.80 -23.69
C LEU A 12 -55.47 -5.19 -24.09
N PHE A 13 -56.03 -5.77 -25.15
CA PHE A 13 -55.56 -7.05 -25.69
C PHE A 13 -54.14 -6.96 -26.24
N ILE A 14 -53.80 -5.88 -26.96
CA ILE A 14 -52.44 -5.66 -27.46
C ILE A 14 -51.46 -5.46 -26.30
N ALA A 15 -51.82 -4.67 -25.29
CA ALA A 15 -50.98 -4.47 -24.11
C ALA A 15 -50.74 -5.77 -23.33
N ALA A 16 -51.77 -6.60 -23.16
CA ALA A 16 -51.64 -7.92 -22.53
C ALA A 16 -50.76 -8.87 -23.35
N LEU A 17 -50.86 -8.83 -24.68
CA LEU A 17 -50.00 -9.60 -25.58
C LEU A 17 -48.54 -9.15 -25.48
N CYS A 18 -48.28 -7.84 -25.50
CA CYS A 18 -46.94 -7.28 -25.32
C CYS A 18 -46.35 -7.64 -23.95
N TYR A 19 -47.16 -7.58 -22.89
CA TYR A 19 -46.75 -7.98 -21.56
C TYR A 19 -46.42 -9.48 -21.49
N GLY A 20 -47.26 -10.34 -22.07
CA GLY A 20 -47.00 -11.78 -22.17
C GLY A 20 -45.72 -12.09 -22.94
N VAL A 21 -45.46 -11.42 -24.06
CA VAL A 21 -44.21 -11.57 -24.83
C VAL A 21 -43.01 -11.10 -24.01
N SER A 22 -43.14 -10.00 -23.24
CA SER A 22 -42.06 -9.52 -22.38
C SER A 22 -41.73 -10.49 -21.25
N LEU A 23 -42.74 -11.12 -20.62
CA LEU A 23 -42.54 -12.14 -19.60
C LEU A 23 -41.88 -13.40 -20.17
N VAL A 24 -42.27 -13.82 -21.38
CA VAL A 24 -41.64 -14.96 -22.05
C VAL A 24 -40.19 -14.63 -22.41
N ALA A 25 -39.91 -13.42 -22.91
CA ALA A 25 -38.55 -12.96 -23.20
C ALA A 25 -37.69 -12.89 -21.93
N LEU A 26 -38.23 -12.39 -20.81
CA LEU A 26 -37.58 -12.40 -19.50
C LEU A 26 -37.31 -13.82 -19.00
N SER A 27 -38.28 -14.72 -19.13
CA SER A 27 -38.10 -16.12 -18.69
C SER A 27 -37.09 -16.90 -19.56
N GLN A 28 -37.05 -16.62 -20.87
CA GLN A 28 -36.03 -17.20 -21.75
C GLN A 28 -34.67 -16.58 -21.49
N ALA A 29 -34.58 -15.28 -21.20
CA ALA A 29 -33.34 -14.63 -20.79
C ALA A 29 -32.82 -15.20 -19.47
N ASP A 30 -33.69 -15.45 -18.49
CA ASP A 30 -33.31 -16.10 -17.22
C ASP A 30 -32.90 -17.57 -17.39
N GLN A 31 -33.55 -18.32 -18.30
CA GLN A 31 -33.15 -19.70 -18.62
C GLN A 31 -31.85 -19.77 -19.41
N ILE A 32 -31.62 -18.85 -20.35
CA ILE A 32 -30.35 -18.70 -21.05
C ILE A 32 -29.27 -18.32 -20.05
N ARG A 33 -29.53 -17.38 -19.12
CA ARG A 33 -28.59 -17.01 -18.05
C ARG A 33 -28.27 -18.18 -17.11
N GLN A 34 -29.24 -19.03 -16.76
CA GLN A 34 -28.98 -20.23 -15.95
C GLN A 34 -28.30 -21.37 -16.71
N ALA A 35 -28.49 -21.45 -18.04
CA ALA A 35 -27.79 -22.39 -18.91
C ALA A 35 -26.35 -21.93 -19.21
N GLU A 36 -26.17 -20.63 -19.43
CA GLU A 36 -24.89 -19.92 -19.50
C GLU A 36 -24.13 -20.05 -18.17
N GLU A 37 -24.77 -19.97 -17.00
CA GLU A 37 -24.11 -20.26 -15.71
C GLU A 37 -23.50 -21.68 -15.59
N ARG A 38 -23.91 -22.65 -16.44
CA ARG A 38 -23.31 -23.99 -16.51
C ARG A 38 -22.25 -24.15 -17.60
N GLU A 39 -22.23 -23.29 -18.62
CA GLU A 39 -21.27 -23.30 -19.75
C GLU A 39 -20.27 -22.12 -19.75
N GLU A 40 -20.50 -21.04 -19.00
CA GLU A 40 -19.65 -19.83 -18.83
C GLU A 40 -18.43 -20.07 -17.91
N ILE A 41 -17.83 -21.25 -18.02
CA ILE A 41 -16.39 -21.40 -17.82
C ILE A 41 -15.72 -20.93 -19.11
N LEU A 42 -16.02 -19.71 -19.56
CA LEU A 42 -15.21 -18.99 -20.54
C LEU A 42 -14.26 -18.07 -19.77
N TYR A 43 -13.48 -18.65 -18.86
CA TYR A 43 -12.35 -17.96 -18.22
C TYR A 43 -11.23 -17.82 -19.25
N LEU A 44 -11.44 -16.92 -20.21
CA LEU A 44 -10.54 -16.39 -21.23
C LEU A 44 -9.75 -17.39 -22.12
N PRO A 45 -9.67 -17.14 -23.45
CA PRO A 45 -8.94 -17.99 -24.36
C PRO A 45 -7.43 -17.93 -24.12
N ASN A 46 -6.76 -19.08 -24.30
CA ASN A 46 -5.32 -19.33 -24.45
C ASN A 46 -4.40 -18.12 -24.14
N GLU A 47 -3.62 -18.25 -23.06
CA GLU A 47 -2.67 -17.31 -22.46
C GLU A 47 -1.89 -16.38 -23.41
N LYS A 48 -1.59 -16.83 -24.64
CA LYS A 48 -0.83 -16.08 -25.65
C LYS A 48 -1.67 -15.07 -26.44
N LEU A 49 -2.99 -15.19 -26.45
CA LEU A 49 -3.88 -14.36 -27.27
C LEU A 49 -4.32 -13.10 -26.53
N LEU A 50 -4.40 -13.15 -25.20
CA LEU A 50 -4.88 -12.05 -24.36
C LEU A 50 -4.13 -10.74 -24.60
N THR A 51 -2.80 -10.73 -24.53
CA THR A 51 -2.02 -9.49 -24.64
C THR A 51 -2.10 -8.83 -26.02
N HIS A 52 -2.42 -9.58 -27.08
CA HIS A 52 -2.51 -9.06 -28.45
C HIS A 52 -3.94 -8.74 -28.90
N PHE A 53 -4.96 -9.33 -28.28
CA PHE A 53 -6.38 -9.13 -28.64
C PHE A 53 -7.08 -8.02 -27.85
N THR A 54 -6.48 -7.50 -26.77
CA THR A 54 -7.07 -6.42 -25.98
C THR A 54 -7.06 -5.07 -26.69
N GLY A 55 -6.33 -4.92 -27.80
CA GLY A 55 -6.26 -3.66 -28.55
C GLY A 55 -5.73 -2.47 -27.74
N GLY A 56 -4.95 -2.74 -26.67
CA GLY A 56 -4.46 -1.72 -25.74
C GLY A 56 -5.32 -1.50 -24.49
N PHE A 57 -6.51 -2.13 -24.40
CA PHE A 57 -7.40 -2.03 -23.23
C PHE A 57 -7.09 -3.05 -22.13
N ASN A 58 -5.81 -3.37 -21.92
CA ASN A 58 -5.38 -4.39 -20.95
C ASN A 58 -5.86 -4.07 -19.52
N THR A 59 -5.73 -2.81 -19.09
CA THR A 59 -6.11 -2.35 -17.74
C THR A 59 -7.60 -2.48 -17.50
N VAL A 60 -8.44 -2.03 -18.44
CA VAL A 60 -9.90 -2.15 -18.36
C VAL A 60 -10.35 -3.62 -18.31
N ILE A 61 -9.69 -4.49 -19.06
CA ILE A 61 -9.98 -5.92 -19.03
C ILE A 61 -9.51 -6.52 -17.70
N ALA A 62 -8.37 -6.10 -17.16
CA ALA A 62 -7.91 -6.50 -15.83
C ALA A 62 -8.93 -6.07 -14.74
N ASP A 63 -9.46 -4.85 -14.81
CA ASP A 63 -10.53 -4.37 -13.92
C ASP A 63 -11.77 -5.27 -13.98
N LEU A 64 -12.22 -5.60 -15.19
CA LEU A 64 -13.40 -6.47 -15.38
C LEU A 64 -13.15 -7.87 -14.82
N LEU A 65 -11.96 -8.44 -15.05
CA LEU A 65 -11.58 -9.73 -14.49
C LEU A 65 -11.47 -9.69 -12.97
N TRP A 66 -10.96 -8.59 -12.42
CA TRP A 66 -10.88 -8.40 -10.99
C TRP A 66 -12.27 -8.34 -10.34
N LEU A 67 -13.21 -7.59 -10.93
CA LEU A 67 -14.60 -7.57 -10.49
C LEU A 67 -15.25 -8.96 -10.56
N ASN A 68 -14.99 -9.71 -11.63
CA ASN A 68 -15.44 -11.09 -11.75
C ASN A 68 -14.79 -12.00 -10.69
N CYS A 69 -13.51 -11.79 -10.37
CA CYS A 69 -12.79 -12.52 -9.33
C CYS A 69 -13.39 -12.27 -7.95
N ILE A 70 -13.74 -11.03 -7.62
CA ILE A 70 -14.43 -10.68 -6.37
C ILE A 70 -15.79 -11.39 -6.30
N GLN A 71 -16.57 -11.32 -7.38
CA GLN A 71 -17.90 -11.96 -7.44
C GLN A 71 -17.80 -13.49 -7.32
N TYR A 72 -16.87 -14.12 -8.03
CA TYR A 72 -16.57 -15.55 -7.92
C TYR A 72 -16.22 -15.93 -6.49
N THR A 73 -15.26 -15.22 -5.90
CA THR A 73 -14.82 -15.44 -4.52
C THR A 73 -15.98 -15.32 -3.53
N ALA A 74 -16.82 -14.29 -3.68
CA ALA A 74 -18.00 -14.09 -2.83
C ALA A 74 -19.05 -15.21 -2.99
N ARG A 75 -19.26 -15.70 -4.22
CA ARG A 75 -20.17 -16.82 -4.49
C ARG A 75 -19.67 -18.12 -3.87
N GLU A 76 -18.40 -18.47 -4.10
CA GLU A 76 -17.81 -19.68 -3.55
C GLU A 76 -17.75 -19.66 -2.02
N HIS A 77 -17.48 -18.51 -1.43
CA HIS A 77 -17.47 -18.35 0.03
C HIS A 77 -18.84 -18.65 0.67
N ARG A 78 -19.95 -18.30 0.01
CA ARG A 78 -21.32 -18.62 0.47
C ARG A 78 -21.72 -20.06 0.17
N GLY A 79 -21.07 -20.69 -0.81
CA GLY A 79 -21.37 -22.03 -1.30
C GLY A 79 -20.45 -23.09 -0.72
N ALA A 80 -19.87 -23.90 -1.61
CA ALA A 80 -19.05 -25.05 -1.24
C ALA A 80 -17.62 -24.68 -0.78
N ARG A 81 -17.22 -23.41 -0.88
CA ARG A 81 -15.88 -22.89 -0.52
C ARG A 81 -14.74 -23.56 -1.30
N HIS A 82 -14.97 -23.86 -2.58
CA HIS A 82 -13.96 -24.41 -3.48
C HIS A 82 -13.45 -23.33 -4.43
N PHE A 83 -12.26 -22.81 -4.15
CA PHE A 83 -11.66 -21.68 -4.88
C PHE A 83 -10.76 -22.12 -6.03
N THR A 84 -11.24 -23.04 -6.87
CA THR A 84 -10.48 -23.65 -7.97
C THR A 84 -9.89 -22.63 -8.96
N TRP A 85 -10.62 -21.57 -9.27
CA TRP A 85 -10.21 -20.60 -10.30
C TRP A 85 -9.51 -19.35 -9.76
N LEU A 86 -9.48 -19.17 -8.43
CA LEU A 86 -9.02 -17.93 -7.80
C LEU A 86 -7.61 -17.54 -8.25
N GLU A 87 -6.64 -18.47 -8.13
CA GLU A 87 -5.25 -18.22 -8.49
C GLU A 87 -5.07 -17.89 -9.99
N ALA A 88 -5.82 -18.57 -10.87
CA ALA A 88 -5.78 -18.32 -12.30
C ALA A 88 -6.36 -16.94 -12.65
N MET A 89 -7.45 -16.54 -11.98
CA MET A 89 -8.05 -15.21 -12.16
C MET A 89 -7.12 -14.10 -11.69
N LEU A 90 -6.47 -14.27 -10.53
CA LEU A 90 -5.49 -13.34 -10.00
C LEU A 90 -4.29 -13.21 -10.95
N THR A 91 -3.67 -14.34 -11.32
CA THR A 91 -2.52 -14.36 -12.25
C THR A 91 -2.85 -13.76 -13.61
N THR A 92 -4.06 -13.99 -14.12
CA THR A 92 -4.48 -13.40 -15.40
C THR A 92 -4.68 -11.88 -15.29
N SER A 93 -5.25 -11.42 -14.18
CA SER A 93 -5.48 -10.00 -13.92
C SER A 93 -4.14 -9.25 -13.76
N THR A 94 -3.20 -9.79 -12.99
CA THR A 94 -1.86 -9.20 -12.81
C THR A 94 -1.00 -9.25 -14.06
N ARG A 95 -1.20 -10.24 -14.95
CA ARG A 95 -0.52 -10.26 -16.25
C ARG A 95 -1.04 -9.18 -17.20
N LEU A 96 -2.34 -8.88 -17.15
CA LEU A 96 -2.94 -7.84 -17.98
C LEU A 96 -2.59 -6.44 -17.45
N ASP A 97 -2.66 -6.25 -16.13
CA ASP A 97 -2.21 -5.03 -15.47
C ASP A 97 -1.23 -5.34 -14.32
N PRO A 98 0.08 -5.32 -14.61
CA PRO A 98 1.11 -5.61 -13.61
C PRO A 98 1.24 -4.54 -12.51
N TYR A 99 0.64 -3.36 -12.68
CA TYR A 99 0.66 -2.28 -11.68
C TYR A 99 -0.63 -2.23 -10.84
N PHE A 100 -1.52 -3.21 -11.01
CA PHE A 100 -2.79 -3.26 -10.30
C PHE A 100 -2.62 -3.76 -8.85
N ILE A 101 -2.20 -2.84 -7.97
CA ILE A 101 -1.87 -3.11 -6.56
C ILE A 101 -2.99 -3.87 -5.82
N ASP A 102 -4.26 -3.53 -6.04
CA ASP A 102 -5.38 -4.18 -5.33
C ASP A 102 -5.53 -5.66 -5.66
N VAL A 103 -5.19 -6.08 -6.88
CA VAL A 103 -5.21 -7.51 -7.24
C VAL A 103 -4.15 -8.26 -6.43
N TYR A 104 -2.95 -7.70 -6.29
CA TYR A 104 -1.90 -8.29 -5.46
C TYR A 104 -2.27 -8.28 -3.98
N ARG A 105 -2.80 -7.15 -3.49
CA ARG A 105 -3.11 -6.94 -2.08
C ARG A 105 -4.32 -7.75 -1.62
N LEU A 106 -5.48 -7.58 -2.26
CA LEU A 106 -6.70 -8.26 -1.87
C LEU A 106 -6.69 -9.72 -2.35
N GLY A 107 -6.07 -10.00 -3.51
CA GLY A 107 -5.90 -11.36 -3.99
C GLY A 107 -5.04 -12.22 -3.06
N SER A 108 -3.97 -11.67 -2.48
CA SER A 108 -3.14 -12.39 -1.53
C SER A 108 -3.89 -12.68 -0.22
N ILE A 109 -4.72 -11.75 0.25
CA ILE A 109 -5.65 -11.97 1.36
C ILE A 109 -6.63 -13.10 1.03
N PHE A 110 -7.19 -13.13 -0.18
CA PHE A 110 -8.09 -14.22 -0.58
C PHE A 110 -7.38 -15.58 -0.59
N LEU A 111 -6.15 -15.66 -1.11
CA LEU A 111 -5.36 -16.89 -1.10
C LEU A 111 -5.05 -17.36 0.33
N ALA A 112 -4.58 -16.46 1.20
CA ALA A 112 -4.22 -16.79 2.57
C ALA A 112 -5.45 -17.13 3.44
N ALA A 113 -6.54 -16.35 3.34
CA ALA A 113 -7.69 -16.47 4.24
C ALA A 113 -8.74 -17.48 3.75
N LEU A 114 -8.92 -17.64 2.44
CA LEU A 114 -10.00 -18.46 1.87
C LEU A 114 -9.52 -19.82 1.38
N ARG A 115 -8.32 -19.86 0.76
CA ARG A 115 -7.69 -21.11 0.32
C ARG A 115 -6.75 -21.70 1.37
N ALA A 116 -6.43 -20.94 2.43
CA ALA A 116 -5.42 -21.30 3.42
C ALA A 116 -4.04 -21.56 2.79
N ASP A 117 -3.73 -20.85 1.70
CA ASP A 117 -2.51 -21.02 0.92
C ASP A 117 -1.60 -19.81 1.12
N ALA A 118 -0.82 -19.87 2.20
CA ALA A 118 0.09 -18.79 2.59
C ALA A 118 1.25 -18.62 1.60
N ASP A 119 1.72 -19.70 0.99
CA ASP A 119 2.82 -19.65 0.02
C ASP A 119 2.37 -19.00 -1.29
N ALA A 120 1.20 -19.38 -1.83
CA ALA A 120 0.64 -18.71 -3.01
C ALA A 120 0.34 -17.23 -2.74
N SER A 121 -0.10 -16.90 -1.52
CA SER A 121 -0.30 -15.51 -1.08
C SER A 121 1.01 -14.71 -1.11
N LEU A 122 2.07 -15.22 -0.48
CA LEU A 122 3.39 -14.57 -0.48
C LEU A 122 3.97 -14.44 -1.88
N ASN A 123 3.89 -15.49 -2.70
CA ASN A 123 4.37 -15.46 -4.09
C ASN A 123 3.68 -14.35 -4.90
N LEU A 124 2.36 -14.19 -4.73
CA LEU A 124 1.62 -13.11 -5.38
C LEU A 124 2.08 -11.74 -4.87
N ILE A 125 2.26 -11.59 -3.55
CA ILE A 125 2.73 -10.34 -2.94
C ILE A 125 4.12 -9.98 -3.46
N HIS A 126 5.08 -10.93 -3.48
CA HIS A 126 6.43 -10.73 -3.97
C HIS A 126 6.46 -10.31 -5.44
N ALA A 127 5.65 -10.95 -6.29
CA ALA A 127 5.49 -10.54 -7.68
C ALA A 127 4.95 -9.10 -7.80
N GLY A 128 4.01 -8.70 -6.93
CA GLY A 128 3.49 -7.34 -6.90
C GLY A 128 4.51 -6.31 -6.43
N MET A 129 5.32 -6.66 -5.43
CA MET A 129 6.35 -5.79 -4.86
C MET A 129 7.45 -5.44 -5.88
N GLN A 130 7.87 -6.40 -6.69
CA GLN A 130 8.84 -6.19 -7.77
C GLN A 130 8.41 -5.08 -8.75
N LEU A 131 7.11 -4.98 -9.02
CA LEU A 131 6.54 -4.03 -9.97
C LEU A 131 6.07 -2.74 -9.31
N ASN A 132 5.78 -2.78 -8.00
CA ASN A 132 5.21 -1.68 -7.23
C ASN A 132 6.03 -1.37 -5.96
N PRO A 133 7.32 -0.99 -6.08
CA PRO A 133 8.24 -0.86 -4.95
C PRO A 133 7.87 0.24 -3.95
N HIS A 134 7.04 1.21 -4.37
CA HIS A 134 6.57 2.31 -3.51
C HIS A 134 5.24 2.00 -2.79
N SER A 135 4.67 0.81 -2.97
CA SER A 135 3.45 0.40 -2.30
C SER A 135 3.76 -0.13 -0.91
N TRP A 136 3.31 0.57 0.14
CA TRP A 136 3.43 0.10 1.52
C TRP A 136 2.49 -1.07 1.83
N HIS A 137 1.39 -1.20 1.10
CA HIS A 137 0.36 -2.21 1.35
C HIS A 137 0.92 -3.63 1.17
N LEU A 138 1.68 -3.87 0.11
CA LEU A 138 2.19 -5.21 -0.20
C LEU A 138 3.12 -5.76 0.90
N PRO A 139 4.16 -5.04 1.37
CA PRO A 139 4.96 -5.49 2.51
C PRO A 139 4.15 -5.61 3.80
N TYR A 140 3.18 -4.73 4.03
CA TYR A 140 2.28 -4.91 5.17
C TYR A 140 1.50 -6.23 5.08
N GLU A 141 0.89 -6.56 3.94
CA GLU A 141 0.15 -7.81 3.78
C GLU A 141 1.08 -9.03 3.91
N ALA A 142 2.33 -8.98 3.40
CA ALA A 142 3.31 -10.05 3.60
C ALA A 142 3.57 -10.29 5.10
N ALA A 143 3.77 -9.21 5.87
CA ALA A 143 3.93 -9.32 7.31
C ALA A 143 2.71 -9.96 7.98
N MET A 144 1.49 -9.60 7.56
CA MET A 144 0.27 -10.18 8.10
C MET A 144 0.17 -11.68 7.80
N VAL A 145 0.54 -12.12 6.59
CA VAL A 145 0.60 -13.56 6.25
C VAL A 145 1.55 -14.30 7.19
N TYR A 146 2.72 -13.73 7.49
CA TYR A 146 3.63 -14.33 8.47
C TYR A 146 3.05 -14.38 9.90
N LEU A 147 2.45 -13.30 10.37
CA LEU A 147 1.88 -13.24 11.73
C LEU A 147 0.63 -14.10 11.92
N MET A 148 -0.17 -14.28 10.86
CA MET A 148 -1.48 -14.93 10.94
C MET A 148 -1.44 -16.38 10.44
N ASN A 149 -0.83 -16.61 9.28
CA ASN A 149 -0.89 -17.88 8.57
C ASN A 149 0.36 -18.74 8.74
N LYS A 150 1.54 -18.13 8.92
CA LYS A 150 2.82 -18.84 9.14
C LYS A 150 3.36 -18.71 10.57
N ARG A 151 2.55 -18.29 11.53
CA ARG A 151 2.94 -17.98 12.93
C ARG A 151 3.73 -19.07 13.68
N GLU A 152 3.61 -20.32 13.21
CA GLU A 152 4.24 -21.52 13.79
C GLU A 152 5.65 -21.76 13.23
N GLU A 153 6.01 -21.09 12.13
CA GLU A 153 7.37 -21.12 11.60
C GLU A 153 8.31 -20.36 12.56
N PRO A 154 9.52 -20.89 12.82
CA PRO A 154 10.48 -20.29 13.75
C PRO A 154 10.75 -18.81 13.44
N ASP A 155 10.85 -18.48 12.15
CA ASP A 155 11.28 -17.16 11.68
C ASP A 155 10.11 -16.25 11.31
N ALA A 156 8.85 -16.67 11.48
CA ALA A 156 7.70 -15.89 11.03
C ALA A 156 7.62 -14.50 11.65
N ARG A 157 7.97 -14.37 12.93
CA ARG A 157 7.96 -13.07 13.64
C ARG A 157 9.06 -12.14 13.13
N LEU A 158 10.22 -12.72 12.83
CA LEU A 158 11.35 -12.01 12.24
C LEU A 158 11.00 -11.53 10.83
N MET A 159 10.47 -12.42 9.98
CA MET A 159 10.01 -12.07 8.64
C MET A 159 8.93 -10.98 8.69
N ALA A 160 7.96 -11.10 9.61
CA ALA A 160 6.95 -10.07 9.80
C ALA A 160 7.57 -8.71 10.18
N ALA A 161 8.54 -8.69 11.09
CA ALA A 161 9.24 -7.45 11.46
C ALA A 161 9.96 -6.83 10.24
N LEU A 162 10.66 -7.64 9.45
CA LEU A 162 11.35 -7.19 8.24
C LEU A 162 10.38 -6.58 7.23
N TYR A 163 9.27 -7.26 6.95
CA TYR A 163 8.24 -6.76 6.02
C TYR A 163 7.52 -5.51 6.55
N LEU A 164 7.25 -5.40 7.85
CA LEU A 164 6.69 -4.16 8.41
C LEU A 164 7.69 -3.00 8.33
N SER A 165 8.96 -3.26 8.62
CA SER A 165 10.05 -2.29 8.42
C SER A 165 10.12 -1.84 6.96
N ALA A 166 9.97 -2.75 6.01
CA ALA A 166 9.90 -2.43 4.58
C ALA A 166 8.71 -1.53 4.26
N ALA A 167 7.51 -1.84 4.79
CA ALA A 167 6.32 -1.02 4.60
C ALA A 167 6.54 0.43 5.08
N ILE A 168 7.12 0.61 6.27
CA ILE A 168 7.40 1.93 6.87
C ILE A 168 8.37 2.75 6.02
N SER A 169 9.31 2.10 5.36
CA SER A 169 10.43 2.69 4.63
C SER A 169 10.08 3.12 3.21
N THR A 170 8.86 2.82 2.78
CA THR A 170 8.22 3.52 1.66
C THR A 170 7.82 4.97 2.01
N GLY A 171 7.88 5.35 3.28
CA GLY A 171 7.40 6.62 3.82
C GLY A 171 5.87 6.71 3.94
N LYS A 172 5.11 6.01 3.09
CA LYS A 172 3.65 6.16 2.95
C LYS A 172 2.81 5.36 3.94
N ALA A 173 3.43 4.49 4.74
CA ALA A 173 2.71 3.66 5.70
C ALA A 173 2.02 4.48 6.81
N PRO A 174 0.78 4.14 7.23
CA PRO A 174 0.15 4.75 8.40
C PRO A 174 0.99 4.62 9.67
N GLY A 175 0.99 5.65 10.53
CA GLY A 175 1.80 5.68 11.75
C GLY A 175 1.57 4.52 12.72
N GLY A 176 0.36 3.92 12.72
CA GLY A 176 0.07 2.71 13.49
C GLY A 176 0.96 1.52 13.15
N ILE A 177 1.45 1.42 11.92
CA ILE A 177 2.37 0.35 11.47
C ILE A 177 3.76 0.54 12.10
N ALA A 178 4.22 1.79 12.26
CA ALA A 178 5.47 2.09 12.96
C ALA A 178 5.42 1.62 14.41
N ASN A 179 4.32 1.89 15.11
CA ASN A 179 4.13 1.44 16.49
C ASN A 179 4.05 -0.10 16.60
N LEU A 180 3.38 -0.75 15.66
CA LEU A 180 3.31 -2.22 15.60
C LEU A 180 4.72 -2.82 15.40
N THR A 181 5.51 -2.24 14.52
CA THR A 181 6.88 -2.71 14.21
C THR A 181 7.80 -2.56 15.39
N ALA A 182 7.80 -1.38 16.04
CA ALA A 182 8.59 -1.14 17.24
C ALA A 182 8.24 -2.13 18.35
N LYS A 183 6.93 -2.36 18.59
CA LYS A 183 6.48 -3.35 19.58
C LYS A 183 6.96 -4.77 19.25
N LEU A 184 6.88 -5.17 17.98
CA LEU A 184 7.31 -6.49 17.53
C LEU A 184 8.83 -6.65 17.66
N GLN A 185 9.61 -5.62 17.35
CA GLN A 185 11.06 -5.64 17.50
C GLN A 185 11.49 -5.70 18.97
N ASP A 186 10.85 -4.91 19.83
CA ASP A 186 11.14 -4.86 21.27
C ASP A 186 10.77 -6.16 21.98
N GLU A 187 9.56 -6.68 21.73
CA GLU A 187 9.05 -7.92 22.36
C GLU A 187 9.99 -9.12 22.11
N PHE A 188 10.65 -9.14 20.96
CA PHE A 188 11.48 -10.26 20.52
C PHE A 188 12.97 -9.91 20.45
N SER A 189 13.39 -8.73 20.95
CA SER A 189 14.79 -8.26 20.93
C SER A 189 15.45 -8.37 19.55
N LEU A 190 14.70 -8.04 18.48
CA LEU A 190 15.07 -8.35 17.11
C LEU A 190 15.96 -7.30 16.45
N THR A 191 16.35 -6.20 17.09
CA THR A 191 17.02 -5.09 16.38
C THR A 191 18.36 -5.49 15.74
N GLU A 192 19.17 -6.31 16.41
CA GLU A 192 20.41 -6.84 15.83
C GLU A 192 20.14 -7.97 14.83
N ILE A 193 19.16 -8.82 15.14
CA ILE A 193 18.72 -9.93 14.27
C ILE A 193 18.16 -9.39 12.95
N GLU A 194 17.42 -8.29 12.97
CA GLU A 194 16.85 -7.63 11.80
C GLU A 194 17.96 -7.17 10.86
N ARG A 195 19.02 -6.55 11.39
CA ARG A 195 20.19 -6.15 10.59
C ARG A 195 20.88 -7.37 9.97
N ASP A 196 21.11 -8.41 10.75
CA ASP A 196 21.76 -9.63 10.27
C ASP A 196 20.91 -10.35 9.23
N SER A 197 19.58 -10.32 9.37
CA SER A 197 18.66 -10.85 8.36
C SER A 197 18.59 -10.01 7.09
N TRP A 198 18.69 -8.68 7.17
CA TRP A 198 18.87 -7.86 5.97
C TRP A 198 20.19 -8.22 5.26
N LEU A 199 21.27 -8.46 6.00
CA LEU A 199 22.54 -8.93 5.42
C LEU A 199 22.44 -10.32 4.79
N GLU A 200 21.70 -11.25 5.40
CA GLU A 200 21.42 -12.55 4.81
C GLU A 200 20.59 -12.41 3.53
N MET A 201 19.58 -11.56 3.56
CA MET A 201 18.64 -11.35 2.45
C MET A 201 19.28 -10.63 1.25
N LEU A 202 20.41 -9.94 1.41
CA LEU A 202 21.27 -9.52 0.29
C LEU A 202 21.72 -10.70 -0.58
N ASN A 203 21.89 -11.88 0.00
CA ASN A 203 22.30 -13.09 -0.71
C ASN A 203 21.12 -13.90 -1.24
N SER A 204 19.88 -13.40 -1.08
CA SER A 204 18.68 -14.06 -1.61
C SER A 204 18.76 -14.21 -3.12
N ASP A 205 18.22 -15.31 -3.66
CA ASP A 205 18.03 -15.49 -5.10
C ASP A 205 16.92 -14.56 -5.66
N ASP A 206 16.04 -14.05 -4.78
CA ASP A 206 15.00 -13.09 -5.13
C ASP A 206 15.60 -11.67 -5.24
N SER A 207 15.53 -11.09 -6.44
CA SER A 207 16.09 -9.76 -6.72
C SER A 207 15.41 -8.63 -5.95
N PHE A 208 14.10 -8.73 -5.69
CA PHE A 208 13.41 -7.70 -4.91
C PHE A 208 13.82 -7.74 -3.45
N LEU A 209 13.90 -8.94 -2.87
CA LEU A 209 14.37 -9.08 -1.49
C LEU A 209 15.79 -8.54 -1.32
N ARG A 210 16.65 -8.73 -2.33
CA ARG A 210 17.98 -8.12 -2.39
C ARG A 210 17.94 -6.61 -2.46
N GLU A 211 17.21 -6.01 -3.42
CA GLU A 211 17.09 -4.55 -3.55
C GLU A 211 16.51 -3.89 -2.28
N LEU A 212 15.53 -4.54 -1.67
CA LEU A 212 14.94 -4.10 -0.41
C LEU A 212 15.98 -4.14 0.72
N ALA A 213 16.72 -5.25 0.83
CA ALA A 213 17.80 -5.38 1.80
C ALA A 213 18.92 -4.34 1.59
N GLU A 214 19.30 -4.06 0.34
CA GLU A 214 20.27 -3.03 -0.01
C GLU A 214 19.81 -1.66 0.49
N ARG A 215 18.58 -1.25 0.14
CA ARG A 215 18.00 0.01 0.62
C ARG A 215 17.99 0.09 2.14
N LYS A 216 17.57 -0.99 2.81
CA LYS A 216 17.48 -1.03 4.28
C LYS A 216 18.82 -0.92 4.98
N LEU A 217 19.84 -1.59 4.47
CA LEU A 217 21.18 -1.50 5.01
C LEU A 217 21.78 -0.11 4.81
N ILE A 218 21.48 0.55 3.67
CA ILE A 218 21.86 1.96 3.48
C ILE A 218 21.17 2.84 4.51
N GLU A 219 19.85 2.74 4.71
CA GLU A 219 19.12 3.52 5.73
C GLU A 219 19.70 3.32 7.15
N ILE A 220 20.08 2.09 7.50
CA ILE A 220 20.73 1.77 8.79
C ILE A 220 22.09 2.48 8.91
N GLU A 221 22.91 2.43 7.86
CA GLU A 221 24.23 3.09 7.88
C GLU A 221 24.09 4.62 7.92
N LEU A 222 23.14 5.20 7.18
CA LEU A 222 22.85 6.65 7.25
C LEU A 222 22.51 7.09 8.69
N ARG A 223 21.70 6.31 9.42
CA ARG A 223 21.37 6.61 10.83
C ARG A 223 22.61 6.58 11.72
N LYS A 224 23.49 5.61 11.50
CA LYS A 224 24.75 5.47 12.23
C LYS A 224 25.69 6.64 11.94
N VAL A 225 25.81 7.07 10.68
CA VAL A 225 26.59 8.25 10.29
C VAL A 225 26.04 9.51 10.95
N CYS A 226 24.71 9.72 10.96
CA CYS A 226 24.11 10.84 11.70
C CYS A 226 24.49 10.79 13.19
N SER A 227 24.44 9.63 13.84
CA SER A 227 24.84 9.49 15.24
C SER A 227 26.30 9.89 15.46
N GLN A 228 27.22 9.41 14.62
CA GLN A 228 28.64 9.73 14.71
C GLN A 228 28.92 11.21 14.47
N LEU A 229 28.27 11.82 13.47
CA LEU A 229 28.42 13.25 13.20
C LEU A 229 27.89 14.09 14.37
N ASN A 230 26.79 13.68 15.01
CA ASN A 230 26.27 14.35 16.21
C ASN A 230 27.26 14.28 17.39
N GLU A 231 27.93 13.15 17.60
CA GLU A 231 29.00 13.03 18.61
C GLU A 231 30.15 14.01 18.32
N ILE A 232 30.54 14.15 17.05
CA ILE A 232 31.61 15.05 16.62
C ILE A 232 31.20 16.53 16.76
N VAL A 233 29.94 16.88 16.44
CA VAL A 233 29.38 18.21 16.71
C VAL A 233 29.45 18.53 18.20
N GLY A 234 29.10 17.56 19.06
CA GLY A 234 29.25 17.70 20.51
C GLY A 234 30.68 18.07 20.92
N LEU A 235 31.67 17.33 20.41
CA LEU A 235 33.10 17.60 20.67
C LEU A 235 33.55 18.97 20.14
N PHE A 236 33.09 19.37 18.95
CA PHE A 236 33.40 20.69 18.39
C PHE A 236 32.89 21.82 19.29
N ASN A 237 31.64 21.70 19.74
CA ASN A 237 30.99 22.70 20.59
C ASN A 237 31.71 22.85 21.94
N GLU A 238 32.19 21.75 22.51
CA GLU A 238 32.99 21.75 23.74
C GLU A 238 34.37 22.40 23.56
N GLN A 239 35.04 22.18 22.42
CA GLN A 239 36.39 22.69 22.17
C GLN A 239 36.43 24.17 21.77
N GLN A 240 35.49 24.62 20.95
CA GLN A 240 35.49 25.97 20.38
C GLN A 240 34.64 26.96 21.18
N GLY A 241 33.80 26.49 22.11
CA GLY A 241 32.90 27.34 22.91
C GLY A 241 31.83 28.07 22.08
N LYS A 242 31.76 27.79 20.78
CA LYS A 242 30.75 28.28 19.82
C LYS A 242 30.15 27.06 19.11
N GLY A 243 28.83 27.07 18.94
CA GLY A 243 28.12 26.02 18.20
C GLY A 243 28.57 25.97 16.73
N ALA A 244 28.70 24.77 16.17
CA ALA A 244 28.85 24.61 14.71
C ALA A 244 27.64 25.24 14.00
N GLU A 245 27.88 26.03 12.96
CA GLU A 245 26.83 26.61 12.10
C GLU A 245 26.59 25.74 10.87
N SER A 246 27.57 24.92 10.49
CA SER A 246 27.49 23.98 9.38
C SER A 246 28.36 22.74 9.59
N LEU A 247 28.10 21.68 8.80
CA LEU A 247 28.97 20.51 8.77
C LEU A 247 30.38 20.84 8.20
N ASP A 248 30.50 21.90 7.40
CA ASP A 248 31.79 22.35 6.86
C ASP A 248 32.72 22.92 7.96
N ASP A 249 32.16 23.39 9.08
CA ASP A 249 32.93 23.80 10.24
C ASP A 249 33.71 22.63 10.85
N LEU A 250 33.13 21.41 10.81
CA LEU A 250 33.77 20.19 11.29
C LEU A 250 34.92 19.76 10.37
N ILE A 251 34.78 19.98 9.07
CA ILE A 251 35.86 19.75 8.09
C ILE A 251 36.99 20.76 8.31
N THR A 252 36.64 22.03 8.46
CA THR A 252 37.60 23.12 8.66
C THR A 252 38.39 22.97 9.95
N ALA A 253 37.74 22.48 11.01
CA ALA A 253 38.39 22.15 12.28
C ALA A 253 39.22 20.85 12.24
N GLY A 254 39.18 20.10 11.13
CA GLY A 254 39.91 18.85 10.96
C GLY A 254 39.37 17.68 11.80
N LEU A 255 38.15 17.80 12.33
CA LEU A 255 37.48 16.73 13.08
C LEU A 255 36.94 15.64 12.15
N VAL A 256 36.59 16.02 10.92
CA VAL A 256 36.14 15.10 9.86
C VAL A 256 36.93 15.40 8.58
N LYS A 257 37.31 14.36 7.82
CA LYS A 257 38.01 14.55 6.55
C LYS A 257 37.08 15.02 5.43
N ALA A 258 35.88 14.46 5.39
CA ALA A 258 34.79 14.78 4.47
C ALA A 258 33.49 14.21 5.03
N ILE A 259 32.37 14.84 4.71
CA ILE A 259 31.04 14.29 5.02
C ILE A 259 30.76 13.13 4.04
N PRO A 260 30.34 11.95 4.51
CA PRO A 260 29.98 10.84 3.63
C PRO A 260 28.84 11.20 2.68
N GLU A 261 28.86 10.62 1.48
CA GLU A 261 27.75 10.71 0.54
C GLU A 261 26.61 9.78 0.95
N ASP A 262 25.37 10.14 0.60
CA ASP A 262 24.21 9.28 0.74
C ASP A 262 24.01 8.48 -0.56
N PRO A 263 24.14 7.13 -0.54
CA PRO A 263 23.99 6.31 -1.74
C PRO A 263 22.59 6.36 -2.37
N LEU A 264 21.56 6.81 -1.63
CA LEU A 264 20.19 6.99 -2.11
C LEU A 264 19.95 8.40 -2.69
N GLY A 265 20.99 9.24 -2.80
CA GLY A 265 20.95 10.56 -3.43
C GLY A 265 20.56 11.70 -2.49
N GLY A 266 20.48 11.45 -1.18
CA GLY A 266 20.27 12.49 -0.17
C GLY A 266 21.55 13.25 0.20
N SER A 267 21.45 14.04 1.27
CA SER A 267 22.58 14.79 1.82
C SER A 267 22.46 14.95 3.33
N PHE A 268 23.61 15.02 4.01
CA PHE A 268 23.67 15.37 5.43
C PHE A 268 23.68 16.88 5.61
N PHE A 269 23.02 17.37 6.65
CA PHE A 269 23.03 18.78 7.02
C PHE A 269 22.88 18.95 8.54
N LEU A 270 23.30 20.11 9.04
CA LEU A 270 23.11 20.51 10.43
C LEU A 270 21.83 21.35 10.54
N GLY A 271 20.89 20.93 11.39
CA GLY A 271 19.68 21.68 11.69
C GLY A 271 19.95 22.89 12.58
N SER A 272 19.01 23.84 12.63
CA SER A 272 19.10 25.01 13.52
C SER A 272 19.07 24.67 15.01
N ASP A 273 18.63 23.45 15.34
CA ASP A 273 18.70 22.86 16.68
C ASP A 273 20.08 22.28 17.02
N GLY A 274 21.03 22.34 16.09
CA GLY A 274 22.39 21.82 16.26
C GLY A 274 22.48 20.30 16.11
N ILE A 275 21.46 19.65 15.57
CA ILE A 275 21.42 18.20 15.33
C ILE A 275 21.68 17.91 13.85
N VAL A 276 22.44 16.85 13.58
CA VAL A 276 22.73 16.38 12.23
C VAL A 276 21.60 15.50 11.72
N TYR A 277 21.11 15.84 10.53
CA TYR A 277 20.07 15.14 9.80
C TYR A 277 20.57 14.64 8.45
N ASN A 278 19.85 13.68 7.88
CA ASN A 278 20.02 13.24 6.50
C ASN A 278 18.66 13.37 5.78
N THR A 279 18.65 13.96 4.58
CA THR A 279 17.42 14.25 3.86
C THR A 279 16.62 12.99 3.49
N THR A 280 17.28 11.88 3.15
CA THR A 280 16.59 10.61 2.82
C THR A 280 15.81 10.10 4.02
N LEU A 281 16.48 9.98 5.17
CA LEU A 281 15.85 9.55 6.42
C LEU A 281 14.75 10.51 6.88
N LEU A 282 14.96 11.81 6.71
CA LEU A 282 14.03 12.83 7.17
C LEU A 282 12.78 12.89 6.31
N ASN A 283 12.91 12.72 4.99
CA ASN A 283 11.77 12.65 4.07
C ASN A 283 10.85 11.48 4.42
N ASP A 284 11.39 10.33 4.82
CA ASP A 284 10.57 9.20 5.28
C ASP A 284 9.77 9.54 6.55
N ILE A 285 10.35 10.34 7.46
CA ILE A 285 9.66 10.83 8.65
C ILE A 285 8.59 11.86 8.28
N VAL A 286 8.87 12.77 7.33
CA VAL A 286 7.88 13.75 6.83
C VAL A 286 6.62 13.03 6.34
N ILE A 287 6.77 12.01 5.49
CA ILE A 287 5.60 11.31 4.96
C ILE A 287 4.81 10.63 6.11
N ARG A 288 5.50 10.06 7.10
CA ARG A 288 4.87 9.43 8.27
C ARG A 288 4.10 10.43 9.14
N GLU A 289 4.69 11.58 9.45
CA GLU A 289 4.05 12.61 10.29
C GLU A 289 2.93 13.35 9.55
N ARG A 290 2.99 13.36 8.22
CA ARG A 290 1.93 13.92 7.37
C ARG A 290 0.68 13.04 7.32
N ASN A 291 0.84 11.72 7.35
CA ASN A 291 -0.27 10.77 7.20
C ASN A 291 -1.41 10.96 8.23
N PRO A 292 -1.16 11.15 9.54
CA PRO A 292 -2.21 11.49 10.50
C PRO A 292 -2.97 12.76 10.16
N ILE A 293 -2.29 13.77 9.61
CA ILE A 293 -2.91 15.04 9.20
C ILE A 293 -3.84 14.79 8.02
N ILE A 294 -3.37 14.06 6.99
CA ILE A 294 -4.19 13.68 5.82
C ILE A 294 -5.43 12.90 6.26
N ASN A 295 -5.27 11.88 7.10
CA ASN A 295 -6.40 11.08 7.57
C ASN A 295 -7.41 11.93 8.35
N ALA A 296 -6.95 12.85 9.21
CA ALA A 296 -7.83 13.74 9.95
C ALA A 296 -8.56 14.75 9.05
N LEU A 297 -7.90 15.22 7.97
CA LEU A 297 -8.52 16.06 6.95
C LEU A 297 -9.63 15.30 6.21
N ASP A 298 -9.35 14.06 5.78
CA ASP A 298 -10.30 13.20 5.09
C ASP A 298 -11.52 12.90 5.97
N ASP A 299 -11.30 12.55 7.24
CA ASP A 299 -12.36 12.31 8.22
C ASP A 299 -13.22 13.57 8.40
N TYR A 300 -12.60 14.74 8.62
CA TYR A 300 -13.33 16.01 8.77
C TYR A 300 -14.19 16.33 7.54
N ASN A 301 -13.63 16.18 6.33
CA ASN A 301 -14.34 16.44 5.09
C ASN A 301 -15.49 15.46 4.87
N SER A 302 -15.32 14.19 5.29
CA SER A 302 -16.40 13.20 5.23
C SER A 302 -17.58 13.54 6.14
N GLU A 303 -17.31 14.15 7.30
CA GLU A 303 -18.34 14.54 8.28
C GLU A 303 -19.02 15.88 7.94
N GLN A 304 -18.23 16.87 7.52
CA GLN A 304 -18.69 18.25 7.31
C GLN A 304 -19.03 18.57 5.84
N GLY A 305 -18.62 17.72 4.90
CA GLY A 305 -18.79 17.93 3.46
C GLY A 305 -17.93 19.06 2.88
N GLN A 306 -16.94 19.54 3.63
CA GLN A 306 -15.97 20.54 3.21
C GLN A 306 -14.65 20.37 3.98
N TRP A 307 -13.55 20.81 3.36
CA TRP A 307 -12.25 20.89 4.02
C TRP A 307 -12.25 21.96 5.15
N PRO A 308 -11.47 21.75 6.22
CA PRO A 308 -11.33 22.75 7.28
C PRO A 308 -10.60 24.01 6.76
N PRO A 309 -10.79 25.18 7.38
CA PRO A 309 -10.13 26.41 6.96
C PRO A 309 -8.62 26.43 7.29
N ASP A 310 -8.21 25.70 8.32
CA ASP A 310 -6.84 25.58 8.81
C ASP A 310 -6.61 24.23 9.50
N LEU A 311 -5.36 23.88 9.79
CA LEU A 311 -5.03 22.64 10.48
C LEU A 311 -5.43 22.68 11.97
N GLU A 312 -5.46 23.85 12.59
CA GLU A 312 -5.90 24.01 13.99
C GLU A 312 -7.34 23.55 14.20
N SER A 313 -8.20 23.72 13.19
CA SER A 313 -9.58 23.25 13.20
C SER A 313 -9.70 21.74 13.42
N LEU A 314 -8.71 20.94 12.98
CA LEU A 314 -8.68 19.49 13.24
C LEU A 314 -8.49 19.18 14.72
N VAL A 315 -7.73 20.01 15.43
CA VAL A 315 -7.51 19.86 16.87
C VAL A 315 -8.74 20.29 17.66
N VAL A 316 -9.32 21.44 17.28
CA VAL A 316 -10.52 21.97 17.93
C VAL A 316 -11.71 21.03 17.77
N SER A 317 -11.84 20.37 16.61
CA SER A 317 -12.89 19.40 16.33
C SER A 317 -12.58 17.98 16.82
N HIS A 318 -11.46 17.76 17.52
CA HIS A 318 -11.02 16.47 18.06
C HIS A 318 -10.73 15.37 17.02
N HIS A 319 -10.58 15.72 15.74
CA HIS A 319 -10.08 14.80 14.70
C HIS A 319 -8.58 14.50 14.89
N LEU A 320 -7.85 15.45 15.48
CA LEU A 320 -6.44 15.31 15.78
C LEU A 320 -6.17 15.76 17.22
N LYS A 321 -5.25 15.09 17.94
CA LYS A 321 -4.91 15.48 19.32
C LYS A 321 -4.06 16.75 19.35
N GLU A 322 -3.08 16.80 18.46
CA GLU A 322 -2.18 17.92 18.24
C GLU A 322 -1.65 17.81 16.81
N ILE A 323 -1.29 18.94 16.20
CA ILE A 323 -0.66 18.93 14.88
C ILE A 323 0.79 18.46 15.07
N PRO A 324 1.20 17.35 14.43
CA PRO A 324 2.59 16.90 14.46
C PRO A 324 3.53 18.02 14.02
N LYS A 325 4.67 18.18 14.70
CA LYS A 325 5.69 19.12 14.24
C LYS A 325 6.29 18.63 12.93
N HIS A 326 6.62 19.57 12.05
CA HIS A 326 7.29 19.22 10.81
C HIS A 326 8.70 18.65 11.13
N PRO A 327 9.09 17.50 10.54
CA PRO A 327 10.36 16.84 10.88
C PRO A 327 11.62 17.63 10.53
N TYR A 328 11.59 18.44 9.47
CA TYR A 328 12.67 19.42 9.24
C TYR A 328 12.56 20.55 10.27
N PRO A 329 13.65 20.87 11.00
CA PRO A 329 13.63 21.83 12.11
C PRO A 329 13.25 23.25 11.67
N ASP A 330 13.54 23.61 10.41
CA ASP A 330 13.33 24.96 9.86
C ASP A 330 12.13 25.05 8.92
N ARG A 331 11.22 24.07 8.95
CA ARG A 331 10.02 24.05 8.10
C ARG A 331 8.76 23.89 8.93
N SER A 332 7.63 24.22 8.31
CA SER A 332 6.29 24.05 8.84
C SER A 332 5.41 23.45 7.77
N TRP A 333 4.35 22.74 8.18
CA TRP A 333 3.34 22.24 7.25
C TRP A 333 2.69 23.39 6.49
N HIS A 334 2.55 23.23 5.18
CA HIS A 334 1.74 24.11 4.34
C HIS A 334 0.44 23.40 3.99
N TYR A 335 -0.71 24.05 4.19
CA TYR A 335 -2.02 23.45 3.96
C TYR A 335 -2.85 24.34 3.03
N ASP A 336 -3.43 23.74 1.99
CA ASP A 336 -4.36 24.39 1.07
C ASP A 336 -5.82 23.98 1.39
N PRO A 337 -6.65 24.90 1.92
CA PRO A 337 -8.04 24.61 2.28
C PRO A 337 -8.97 24.40 1.06
N VAL A 338 -8.53 24.75 -0.16
CA VAL A 338 -9.32 24.54 -1.38
C VAL A 338 -9.18 23.10 -1.86
N THR A 339 -7.96 22.58 -1.88
CA THR A 339 -7.67 21.23 -2.38
C THR A 339 -7.69 20.17 -1.27
N GLY A 340 -7.45 20.57 -0.02
CA GLY A 340 -7.22 19.66 1.10
C GLY A 340 -5.78 19.14 1.16
N GLU A 341 -4.89 19.63 0.31
CA GLU A 341 -3.49 19.16 0.25
C GLU A 341 -2.67 19.76 1.39
N VAL A 342 -1.77 18.93 1.95
CA VAL A 342 -0.79 19.33 2.96
C VAL A 342 0.61 18.93 2.50
N GLU A 343 1.57 19.86 2.59
CA GLU A 343 2.97 19.68 2.19
C GLU A 343 3.95 19.87 3.33
#